data_AF-A0A6A5H159-F1
#
_entry.id   AF-A0A6A5H159-F1
#
_cell.length_a   1.000
_cell.length_b   1.000
_cell.length_c   1.000
_cell.angle_alpha   90.00
_cell.angle_beta   90.00
_cell.angle_gamma   90.00
#
_symmetry.space_group_name_H-M   'P 1'
#
loop_
_entity.id
_entity.type
_entity.pdbx_description
1 polymer ?
#
loop_
_entity_poly.entity_id
_entity_poly.type
_entity_poly.pdbx_seq_one_letter_code
_entity_poly.pdbx_strand_id
1 'polypeptide(L)'
;MSWLFILVPFIYFTLTTEGKPTSLCAIEVIGPKISKCLFTLQNMTEIGNNYKNKRLDVEKQKAYLEDCEFFSTCRSDFECLKSFTSEVEVAFIAVEVECKSAKFIVNDFSSCGKKLDDRNSTCSQDYNPFPGIKPEDVPSILVNGRKESCDDLFGDKDCMKTEIIELCGEDEYEKFRQMQVELAKSLRMCDAKV
;
A
#
# COMPACT_ATOMS: atom_id res chain seq x y z
N MET A 1 -30.44 55.63 -58.62
CA MET A 1 -30.23 55.84 -57.17
C MET A 1 -30.02 54.46 -56.56
N SER A 2 -28.78 54.18 -56.19
CA SER A 2 -28.29 52.88 -55.73
C SER A 2 -28.62 52.71 -54.25
N TRP A 3 -29.28 51.61 -53.87
CA TRP A 3 -29.45 51.21 -52.46
C TRP A 3 -28.65 49.94 -52.24
N LEU A 4 -27.55 50.08 -51.50
CA LEU A 4 -26.69 48.99 -51.03
C LEU A 4 -27.44 48.20 -49.95
N PHE A 5 -27.70 46.92 -50.22
CA PHE A 5 -28.11 45.97 -49.20
C PHE A 5 -26.89 45.60 -48.35
N ILE A 6 -26.84 46.08 -47.10
CA ILE A 6 -25.88 45.61 -46.11
C ILE A 6 -26.41 44.28 -45.55
N LEU A 7 -25.91 43.17 -46.10
CA LEU A 7 -26.06 41.86 -45.48
C LEU A 7 -25.11 41.80 -44.28
N VAL A 8 -25.66 41.95 -43.07
CA VAL A 8 -24.93 41.66 -41.83
C VAL A 8 -24.82 40.14 -41.73
N PRO A 9 -23.61 39.55 -41.75
CA PRO A 9 -23.48 38.12 -41.51
C PRO A 9 -23.79 37.89 -40.02
N PHE A 10 -24.91 37.21 -39.74
CA PHE A 10 -25.13 36.59 -38.45
C PHE A 10 -24.03 35.56 -38.25
N ILE A 11 -22.97 35.95 -37.54
CA ILE A 11 -22.00 35.02 -36.99
C ILE A 11 -22.78 34.22 -35.93
N TYR A 12 -23.29 33.07 -36.35
CA TYR A 12 -23.70 32.03 -35.42
C TYR A 12 -22.45 31.64 -34.63
N PHE A 13 -22.31 32.20 -33.43
CA PHE A 13 -21.51 31.59 -32.40
C PHE A 13 -22.20 30.26 -32.07
N THR A 14 -21.82 29.20 -32.77
CA THR A 14 -21.99 27.85 -32.23
C THR A 14 -21.11 27.82 -30.99
N LEU A 15 -21.73 28.02 -29.82
CA LEU A 15 -21.19 27.57 -28.56
C LEU A 15 -20.91 26.09 -28.74
N THR A 16 -19.67 25.74 -29.06
CA THR A 16 -19.16 24.42 -28.78
C THR A 16 -19.18 24.34 -27.26
N THR A 17 -20.24 23.75 -26.72
CA THR A 17 -20.18 23.18 -25.39
C THR A 17 -19.09 22.12 -25.48
N GLU A 18 -17.85 22.53 -25.19
CA GLU A 18 -16.82 21.60 -24.76
C GLU A 18 -17.49 20.76 -23.69
N GLY A 19 -17.68 19.46 -24.00
CA GLY A 19 -18.27 18.54 -23.05
C GLY A 19 -17.50 18.68 -21.76
N LYS A 20 -18.17 19.20 -20.72
CA LYS A 20 -17.62 19.32 -19.37
C LYS A 20 -16.94 17.98 -19.07
N PRO A 21 -15.64 17.93 -18.73
CA PRO A 21 -15.06 16.71 -18.21
C PRO A 21 -15.92 16.35 -17.00
N THR A 22 -16.36 15.09 -16.93
CA THR A 22 -17.11 14.53 -15.80
C THR A 22 -16.52 15.08 -14.50
N SER A 23 -17.34 15.80 -13.73
CA SER A 23 -16.95 16.76 -12.69
C SER A 23 -16.06 16.23 -11.56
N LEU A 24 -15.78 14.92 -11.53
CA LEU A 24 -14.99 14.24 -10.52
C LEU A 24 -13.48 14.42 -10.68
N CYS A 25 -12.97 14.46 -11.92
CA CYS A 25 -11.52 14.58 -12.21
C CYS A 25 -11.06 16.03 -12.46
N ALA A 26 -11.89 17.03 -12.13
CA ALA A 26 -11.49 18.43 -12.23
C ALA A 26 -10.35 18.72 -11.23
N ILE A 27 -9.28 19.36 -11.68
CA ILE A 27 -8.06 19.62 -10.86
C ILE A 27 -8.39 20.33 -9.54
N GLU A 28 -9.33 21.28 -9.56
CA GLU A 28 -9.80 22.01 -8.38
C GLU A 28 -10.41 21.09 -7.30
N VAL A 29 -10.96 19.94 -7.71
CA VAL A 29 -11.57 18.93 -6.85
C VAL A 29 -10.55 17.88 -6.44
N ILE A 30 -9.76 17.35 -7.38
CA ILE A 30 -8.83 16.25 -7.10
C ILE A 30 -7.55 16.71 -6.39
N GLY A 31 -7.09 17.94 -6.64
CA GLY A 31 -5.83 18.46 -6.06
C GLY A 31 -5.81 18.38 -4.53
N PRO A 32 -6.80 18.95 -3.82
CA PRO A 32 -6.90 18.85 -2.37
C PRO A 32 -7.01 17.41 -1.85
N LYS A 33 -7.71 16.53 -2.58
CA LYS A 33 -7.84 15.11 -2.20
C LYS A 33 -6.52 14.38 -2.31
N ILE A 34 -5.80 14.55 -3.43
CA ILE A 34 -4.45 14.00 -3.63
C ILE A 34 -3.50 14.49 -2.54
N SER A 35 -3.52 15.79 -2.22
CA SER A 35 -2.70 16.33 -1.12
C SER A 35 -3.02 15.65 0.22
N LYS A 36 -4.31 15.45 0.52
CA LYS A 36 -4.72 14.74 1.74
C LYS A 36 -4.21 13.29 1.76
N CYS A 37 -4.29 12.59 0.63
CA CYS A 37 -3.76 11.24 0.48
C CYS A 37 -2.25 11.16 0.72
N LEU A 38 -1.49 12.13 0.20
CA LEU A 38 -0.05 12.24 0.45
C LEU A 38 0.24 12.50 1.95
N PHE A 39 -0.53 13.37 2.61
CA PHE A 39 -0.39 13.61 4.04
C PHE A 39 -0.74 12.38 4.88
N THR A 40 -1.77 11.61 4.51
CA THR A 40 -2.07 10.33 5.16
C THR A 40 -0.91 9.35 5.01
N LEU A 41 -0.36 9.20 3.80
CA LEU A 41 0.79 8.31 3.58
C LEU A 41 2.02 8.74 4.41
N GLN A 42 2.24 10.04 4.55
CA GLN A 42 3.28 10.58 5.43
C GLN A 42 3.03 10.19 6.90
N ASN A 43 1.82 10.38 7.41
CA ASN A 43 1.46 10.00 8.79
C ASN A 43 1.64 8.49 9.03
N MET A 44 1.20 7.66 8.09
CA MET A 44 1.43 6.21 8.14
C MET A 44 2.92 5.88 8.22
N THR A 45 3.75 6.55 7.41
CA THR A 45 5.20 6.32 7.41
C THR A 45 5.84 6.76 8.73
N GLU A 46 5.40 7.87 9.32
CA GLU A 46 5.85 8.34 10.63
C GLU A 46 5.48 7.36 11.75
N ILE A 47 4.24 6.86 11.75
CA ILE A 47 3.79 5.84 12.71
C ILE A 47 4.59 4.54 12.53
N GLY A 48 4.77 4.08 11.28
CA GLY A 48 5.49 2.86 10.93
C GLY A 48 6.97 2.90 11.35
N ASN A 49 7.66 4.02 11.17
CA ASN A 49 9.05 4.18 11.61
C ASN A 49 9.22 4.05 13.13
N ASN A 50 8.18 4.36 13.91
CA ASN A 50 8.19 4.17 15.36
C ASN A 50 8.03 2.69 15.79
N TYR A 51 7.70 1.78 14.86
CA TYR A 51 7.53 0.34 15.12
C TYR A 51 8.86 -0.40 15.34
N LYS A 52 9.98 0.09 14.76
CA LYS A 52 11.27 -0.63 14.69
C LYS A 52 11.85 -1.10 16.03
N ASN A 53 11.34 -0.63 17.17
CA ASN A 53 11.90 -0.94 18.49
C ASN A 53 10.89 -1.42 19.54
N LYS A 54 9.57 -1.33 19.31
CA LYS A 54 8.49 -1.75 20.24
C LYS A 54 7.16 -1.92 19.49
N ARG A 55 6.25 -2.76 20.01
CA ARG A 55 4.83 -2.68 19.65
C ARG A 55 4.33 -1.25 19.78
N LEU A 56 3.62 -0.78 18.75
CA LEU A 56 2.87 0.47 18.83
C LEU A 56 1.85 0.38 19.97
N ASP A 57 1.63 1.49 20.67
CA ASP A 57 0.49 1.60 21.59
C ASP A 57 -0.83 1.50 20.83
N VAL A 58 -1.90 1.17 21.54
CA VAL A 58 -3.24 0.89 20.97
C VAL A 58 -3.78 2.10 20.20
N GLU A 59 -3.48 3.33 20.64
CA GLU A 59 -3.94 4.54 19.96
C GLU A 59 -3.26 4.71 18.61
N LYS A 60 -1.94 4.49 18.52
CA LYS A 60 -1.20 4.52 17.27
C LYS A 60 -1.57 3.39 16.31
N GLN A 61 -1.82 2.18 16.84
CA GLN A 61 -2.33 1.08 16.02
C GLN A 61 -3.67 1.46 15.37
N LYS A 62 -4.60 2.01 16.18
CA LYS A 62 -5.89 2.47 15.68
C LYS A 62 -5.73 3.57 14.63
N ALA A 63 -4.91 4.59 14.90
CA ALA A 63 -4.67 5.68 13.95
C ALA A 63 -4.09 5.18 12.62
N TYR A 64 -3.14 4.24 12.65
CA TYR A 64 -2.58 3.64 11.45
C TYR A 64 -3.64 2.89 10.63
N LEU A 65 -4.51 2.11 11.30
CA LEU A 65 -5.59 1.40 10.61
C LEU A 65 -6.64 2.35 10.03
N GLU A 66 -6.97 3.45 10.72
CA GLU A 66 -7.87 4.49 10.18
C GLU A 66 -7.27 5.17 8.94
N ASP A 67 -5.98 5.47 8.97
CA ASP A 67 -5.25 6.01 7.82
C ASP A 67 -5.22 5.03 6.65
N CYS A 68 -5.04 3.74 6.91
CA CYS A 68 -5.11 2.68 5.90
C CYS A 68 -6.47 2.65 5.20
N GLU A 69 -7.56 2.68 5.97
CA GLU A 69 -8.92 2.69 5.42
C GLU A 69 -9.16 3.98 4.60
N PHE A 70 -8.67 5.13 5.05
CA PHE A 70 -8.74 6.36 4.27
C PHE A 70 -7.90 6.28 2.98
N PHE A 71 -6.66 5.82 3.06
CA PHE A 71 -5.75 5.75 1.91
C PHE A 71 -6.28 4.83 0.81
N SER A 72 -7.02 3.78 1.14
CA SER A 72 -7.68 2.92 0.15
C SER A 72 -8.62 3.69 -0.80
N THR A 73 -9.20 4.80 -0.33
CA THR A 73 -10.09 5.64 -1.14
C THR A 73 -9.34 6.56 -2.10
N CYS A 74 -8.03 6.73 -1.91
CA CYS A 74 -7.20 7.65 -2.68
C CYS A 74 -6.92 7.18 -4.11
N ARG A 75 -6.95 5.86 -4.36
CA ARG A 75 -6.59 5.28 -5.66
C ARG A 75 -7.37 5.93 -6.82
N SER A 76 -8.68 6.07 -6.68
CA SER A 76 -9.53 6.65 -7.72
C SER A 76 -9.22 8.13 -8.01
N ASP A 77 -8.75 8.89 -7.01
CA ASP A 77 -8.37 10.29 -7.23
C ASP A 77 -7.04 10.40 -7.99
N PHE A 78 -6.13 9.44 -7.80
CA PHE A 78 -4.87 9.35 -8.54
C PHE A 78 -5.05 8.83 -9.97
N GLU A 79 -6.02 7.95 -10.22
CA GLU A 79 -6.38 7.47 -11.57
C GLU A 79 -6.87 8.61 -12.49
N CYS A 80 -7.36 9.71 -11.92
CA CYS A 80 -7.68 10.93 -12.67
C CYS A 80 -6.44 11.65 -13.23
N LEU A 81 -5.23 11.34 -12.73
CA LEU A 81 -3.99 11.94 -13.18
C LEU A 81 -3.47 11.21 -14.42
N LYS A 82 -3.08 11.95 -15.46
CA LYS A 82 -2.37 11.40 -16.62
C LYS A 82 -1.04 10.71 -16.24
N SER A 83 -0.50 11.02 -15.05
CA SER A 83 0.70 10.43 -14.48
C SER A 83 0.42 9.16 -13.66
N PHE A 84 -0.79 8.60 -13.69
CA PHE A 84 -1.04 7.27 -13.13
C PHE A 84 -0.39 6.23 -14.05
N THR A 85 0.85 5.87 -13.71
CA THR A 85 1.62 4.87 -14.43
C THR A 85 1.54 3.51 -13.73
N SER A 86 2.04 2.46 -14.36
CA SER A 86 2.17 1.13 -13.74
C SER A 86 3.00 1.16 -12.45
N GLU A 87 3.98 2.05 -12.36
CA GLU A 87 4.80 2.24 -11.15
C GLU A 87 3.98 2.82 -10.00
N VAL A 88 3.09 3.78 -10.29
CA VAL A 88 2.17 4.35 -9.29
C VAL A 88 1.15 3.28 -8.84
N GLU A 89 0.64 2.48 -9.77
CA GLU A 89 -0.25 1.36 -9.45
C GLU A 89 0.42 0.35 -8.51
N VAL A 90 1.66 -0.05 -8.80
CA VAL A 90 2.45 -0.93 -7.93
C VAL A 90 2.65 -0.31 -6.55
N ALA A 91 2.90 0.99 -6.46
CA ALA A 91 3.04 1.68 -5.17
C ALA A 91 1.73 1.65 -4.36
N PHE A 92 0.57 1.80 -5.00
CA PHE A 92 -0.73 1.65 -4.33
C PHE A 92 -0.94 0.24 -3.81
N ILE A 93 -0.67 -0.79 -4.63
CA ILE A 93 -0.78 -2.19 -4.22
C ILE A 93 0.13 -2.48 -3.02
N ALA A 94 1.35 -1.94 -3.01
CA ALA A 94 2.26 -2.09 -1.89
C ALA A 94 1.66 -1.53 -0.59
N VAL A 95 1.11 -0.31 -0.62
CA VAL A 95 0.47 0.29 0.57
C VAL A 95 -0.78 -0.48 0.99
N GLU A 96 -1.62 -0.92 0.05
CA GLU A 96 -2.82 -1.71 0.33
C GLU A 96 -2.48 -3.03 1.06
N VAL A 97 -1.42 -3.72 0.63
CA VAL A 97 -1.01 -4.99 1.22
C VAL A 97 -0.30 -4.79 2.57
N GLU A 98 0.49 -3.73 2.73
CA GLU A 98 1.02 -3.32 4.05
C GLU A 98 -0.11 -3.02 5.04
N CYS A 99 -1.16 -2.32 4.59
CA CYS A 99 -2.35 -2.07 5.39
C CYS A 99 -3.07 -3.35 5.81
N LYS A 100 -3.19 -4.32 4.89
CA LYS A 100 -3.76 -5.64 5.19
C LYS A 100 -2.90 -6.40 6.21
N SER A 101 -1.58 -6.35 6.06
CA SER A 101 -0.62 -6.94 7.00
C SER A 101 -0.74 -6.31 8.40
N ALA A 102 -0.77 -4.99 8.48
CA ALA A 102 -0.96 -4.26 9.74
C ALA A 102 -2.29 -4.64 10.42
N LYS A 103 -3.39 -4.72 9.65
CA LYS A 103 -4.70 -5.15 10.15
C LYS A 103 -4.66 -6.56 10.74
N PHE A 104 -4.00 -7.50 10.04
CA PHE A 104 -3.78 -8.86 10.53
C PHE A 104 -2.96 -8.86 11.83
N ILE A 105 -1.82 -8.18 11.85
CA ILE A 105 -0.93 -8.12 13.03
C ILE A 105 -1.66 -7.56 14.26
N VAL A 106 -2.42 -6.49 14.08
CA VAL A 106 -3.11 -5.78 15.16
C VAL A 106 -4.36 -6.53 15.65
N ASN A 107 -5.18 -7.06 14.74
CA ASN A 107 -6.48 -7.63 15.11
C ASN A 107 -6.43 -9.14 15.30
N ASP A 108 -5.80 -9.86 14.38
CA ASP A 108 -5.91 -11.32 14.30
C ASP A 108 -4.73 -12.02 14.99
N PHE A 109 -3.52 -11.47 14.82
CA PHE A 109 -2.28 -12.10 15.28
C PHE A 109 -1.75 -11.52 16.60
N SER A 110 -2.39 -10.48 17.15
CA SER A 110 -1.84 -9.71 18.29
C SER A 110 -1.60 -10.55 19.54
N SER A 111 -2.46 -11.55 19.79
CA SER A 111 -2.33 -12.51 20.88
C SER A 111 -1.13 -13.45 20.67
N CYS A 112 -0.99 -14.02 19.47
CA CYS A 112 0.15 -14.87 19.14
C CYS A 112 1.47 -14.10 19.17
N GLY A 113 1.50 -12.94 18.51
CA GLY A 113 2.66 -12.05 18.57
C GLY A 113 3.05 -11.74 20.00
N LYS A 114 2.10 -11.61 20.94
CA LYS A 114 2.43 -11.24 22.33
C LYS A 114 3.21 -12.38 22.98
N LYS A 115 2.81 -13.63 22.72
CA LYS A 115 3.53 -14.81 23.19
C LYS A 115 4.93 -14.90 22.59
N LEU A 116 5.09 -14.54 21.32
CA LEU A 116 6.41 -14.46 20.66
C LEU A 116 7.29 -13.40 21.31
N ASP A 117 6.77 -12.19 21.51
CA ASP A 117 7.48 -11.09 22.17
C ASP A 117 7.86 -11.46 23.61
N ASP A 118 6.94 -12.08 24.35
CA ASP A 118 7.18 -12.53 25.74
C ASP A 118 8.19 -13.70 25.80
N ARG A 119 8.25 -14.55 24.76
CA ARG A 119 9.27 -15.62 24.62
C ARG A 119 10.67 -15.04 24.40
N ASN A 120 10.76 -13.88 23.73
CA ASN A 120 11.99 -13.13 23.52
C ASN A 120 13.16 -14.01 23.00
N SER A 121 12.85 -14.90 22.05
CA SER A 121 13.80 -15.84 21.47
C SER A 121 14.73 -15.14 20.47
N THR A 122 15.90 -15.74 20.22
CA THR A 122 16.79 -15.31 19.14
C THR A 122 16.09 -15.38 17.78
N CYS A 123 15.24 -16.39 17.54
CA CYS A 123 14.47 -16.49 16.30
C CYS A 123 13.59 -15.26 16.09
N SER A 124 12.77 -14.88 17.08
CA SER A 124 11.89 -13.73 16.98
C SER A 124 12.66 -12.40 16.87
N GLN A 125 13.83 -12.30 17.51
CA GLN A 125 14.68 -11.10 17.47
C GLN A 125 15.41 -10.91 16.13
N ASP A 126 15.89 -12.01 15.55
CA ASP A 126 16.67 -12.00 14.30
C ASP A 126 15.79 -12.24 13.07
N TYR A 127 14.48 -12.46 13.25
CA TYR A 127 13.57 -12.75 12.16
C TYR A 127 13.53 -11.60 11.16
N ASN A 128 14.04 -11.87 9.97
CA ASN A 128 13.94 -11.01 8.81
C ASN A 128 13.40 -11.84 7.64
N PRO A 129 12.14 -11.64 7.22
CA PRO A 129 11.56 -12.38 6.09
C PRO A 129 12.20 -12.02 4.74
N PHE A 130 12.96 -10.93 4.66
CA PHE A 130 13.58 -10.45 3.43
C PHE A 130 15.08 -10.16 3.62
N PRO A 131 15.89 -11.18 3.90
CA PRO A 131 17.33 -10.98 4.09
C PRO A 131 18.00 -10.47 2.81
N GLY A 132 19.02 -9.63 3.00
CA GLY A 132 19.84 -9.09 1.92
C GLY A 132 19.26 -7.91 1.14
N ILE A 133 18.03 -7.48 1.42
CA ILE A 133 17.44 -6.28 0.82
C ILE A 133 17.90 -5.04 1.58
N LYS A 134 18.53 -4.09 0.88
CA LYS A 134 18.80 -2.77 1.45
C LYS A 134 17.69 -1.78 1.08
N PRO A 135 17.44 -0.74 1.89
CA PRO A 135 16.41 0.26 1.59
C PRO A 135 16.54 0.88 0.20
N GLU A 136 17.76 1.10 -0.28
CA GLU A 136 18.04 1.62 -1.62
C GLU A 136 17.65 0.68 -2.77
N ASP A 137 17.53 -0.62 -2.52
CA ASP A 137 17.17 -1.62 -3.53
C ASP A 137 15.65 -1.69 -3.73
N VAL A 138 14.86 -1.31 -2.72
CA VAL A 138 13.39 -1.45 -2.69
C VAL A 138 12.71 -0.80 -3.91
N PRO A 139 13.03 0.45 -4.32
CA PRO A 139 12.40 1.04 -5.49
C PRO A 139 12.63 0.22 -6.77
N SER A 140 13.84 -0.33 -6.95
CA SER A 140 14.15 -1.18 -8.10
C SER A 140 13.42 -2.52 -8.03
N ILE A 141 13.32 -3.12 -6.85
CA ILE A 141 12.61 -4.40 -6.63
C ILE A 141 11.11 -4.25 -6.91
N LEU A 142 10.47 -3.17 -6.47
CA LEU A 142 9.04 -2.95 -6.76
C LEU A 142 8.77 -2.88 -8.27
N VAL A 143 9.70 -2.30 -9.04
CA VAL A 143 9.55 -2.16 -10.50
C VAL A 143 9.95 -3.44 -11.25
N ASN A 144 11.07 -4.06 -10.88
CA ASN A 144 11.68 -5.16 -11.65
C ASN A 144 11.40 -6.55 -11.08
N GLY A 145 10.99 -6.64 -9.81
CA GLY A 145 10.87 -7.86 -9.04
C GLY A 145 12.22 -8.48 -8.67
N ARG A 146 12.21 -9.33 -7.64
CA ARG A 146 13.31 -10.22 -7.27
C ARG A 146 12.99 -11.63 -7.78
N LYS A 147 14.01 -12.35 -8.28
CA LYS A 147 13.87 -13.72 -8.82
C LYS A 147 14.16 -14.81 -7.78
N GLU A 148 14.28 -14.44 -6.51
CA GLU A 148 14.60 -15.38 -5.44
C GLU A 148 13.34 -16.12 -4.97
N SER A 149 13.52 -17.33 -4.43
CA SER A 149 12.41 -18.14 -3.96
C SER A 149 11.76 -17.56 -2.71
N CYS A 150 10.44 -17.74 -2.57
CA CYS A 150 9.72 -17.44 -1.33
C CYS A 150 9.90 -18.51 -0.23
N ASP A 151 10.77 -19.51 -0.44
CA ASP A 151 10.94 -20.64 0.48
C ASP A 151 11.55 -20.20 1.84
N ASP A 152 12.38 -19.16 1.85
CA ASP A 152 13.09 -18.69 3.04
C ASP A 152 12.33 -17.60 3.84
N LEU A 153 11.06 -17.33 3.49
CA LEU A 153 10.25 -16.28 4.15
C LEU A 153 10.07 -16.48 5.66
N PHE A 154 10.26 -17.71 6.17
CA PHE A 154 10.02 -18.07 7.57
C PHE A 154 11.28 -18.17 8.43
N GLY A 155 12.39 -17.63 7.91
CA GLY A 155 13.69 -17.57 8.58
C GLY A 155 14.50 -18.86 8.45
N ASP A 156 15.76 -18.80 8.88
CA ASP A 156 16.67 -19.95 8.84
C ASP A 156 16.03 -21.16 9.52
N LYS A 157 15.94 -22.28 8.79
CA LYS A 157 15.42 -23.57 9.28
C LYS A 157 13.98 -23.51 9.78
N ASP A 158 13.13 -22.65 9.24
CA ASP A 158 11.71 -22.54 9.61
C ASP A 158 11.52 -22.22 11.12
N CYS A 159 12.40 -21.40 11.71
CA CYS A 159 12.35 -21.14 13.14
C CYS A 159 11.03 -20.45 13.54
N MET A 160 10.53 -19.48 12.76
CA MET A 160 9.27 -18.80 13.06
C MET A 160 8.07 -19.72 12.96
N LYS A 161 8.06 -20.64 11.99
CA LYS A 161 7.05 -21.68 11.89
C LYS A 161 7.00 -22.49 13.18
N THR A 162 8.16 -22.96 13.64
CA THR A 162 8.26 -23.80 14.84
C THR A 162 7.75 -23.05 16.06
N GLU A 163 8.19 -21.80 16.28
CA GLU A 163 7.76 -21.02 17.44
C GLU A 163 6.27 -20.66 17.43
N ILE A 164 5.70 -20.32 16.26
CA ILE A 164 4.27 -20.04 16.14
C ILE A 164 3.45 -21.29 16.42
N ILE A 165 3.81 -22.44 15.84
CA ILE A 165 3.10 -23.70 16.08
C ILE A 165 3.15 -24.06 17.57
N GLU A 166 4.32 -23.96 18.21
CA GLU A 166 4.49 -24.26 19.64
C GLU A 166 3.65 -23.35 20.56
N LEU A 167 3.56 -22.05 20.26
CA LEU A 167 2.92 -21.07 21.16
C LEU A 167 1.45 -20.81 20.83
N CYS A 168 1.08 -20.96 19.57
CA CYS A 168 -0.17 -20.46 19.01
C CYS A 168 -0.95 -21.52 18.23
N GLY A 169 -0.29 -22.59 17.79
CA GLY A 169 -0.90 -23.69 17.03
C GLY A 169 -0.75 -23.55 15.52
N GLU A 170 -1.07 -24.63 14.81
CA GLU A 170 -0.93 -24.77 13.37
C GLU A 170 -1.83 -23.80 12.59
N ASP A 171 -3.07 -23.60 13.04
CA ASP A 171 -4.02 -22.67 12.40
C ASP A 171 -3.50 -21.22 12.37
N GLU A 172 -2.86 -20.77 13.46
CA GLU A 172 -2.26 -19.43 13.53
C GLU A 172 -1.03 -19.31 12.64
N TYR A 173 -0.25 -20.38 12.52
CA TYR A 173 0.86 -20.43 11.58
C TYR A 173 0.38 -20.34 10.13
N GLU A 174 -0.67 -21.07 9.74
CA GLU A 174 -1.16 -21.03 8.36
C GLU A 174 -1.69 -19.63 7.97
N LYS A 175 -2.37 -18.94 8.88
CA LYS A 175 -2.78 -17.53 8.65
C LYS A 175 -1.56 -16.61 8.48
N PHE A 176 -0.58 -16.72 9.38
CA PHE A 176 0.66 -15.95 9.29
C PHE A 176 1.40 -16.23 7.98
N ARG A 177 1.53 -17.51 7.61
CA ARG A 177 2.14 -17.96 6.37
C ARG A 177 1.45 -17.36 5.15
N GLN A 178 0.13 -17.43 5.10
CA GLN A 178 -0.65 -16.87 4.00
C GLN A 178 -0.40 -15.36 3.86
N MET A 179 -0.42 -14.62 4.97
CA MET A 179 -0.19 -13.18 4.98
C MET A 179 1.22 -12.81 4.53
N GLN A 180 2.25 -13.52 5.01
CA GLN A 180 3.64 -13.25 4.60
C GLN A 180 3.89 -13.56 3.12
N VAL A 181 3.29 -14.64 2.60
CA VAL A 181 3.40 -14.99 1.17
C VAL A 181 2.69 -13.94 0.30
N GLU A 182 1.52 -13.46 0.71
CA GLU A 182 0.79 -12.40 -0.01
C GLU A 182 1.59 -11.09 -0.02
N LEU A 183 2.15 -10.69 1.12
CA LEU A 183 3.02 -9.53 1.25
C LEU A 183 4.22 -9.64 0.31
N ALA A 184 4.96 -10.74 0.38
CA ALA A 184 6.16 -10.96 -0.39
C ALA A 184 5.91 -10.92 -1.91
N LYS A 185 4.83 -11.55 -2.38
CA LYS A 185 4.44 -11.54 -3.80
C LYS A 185 4.02 -10.16 -4.28
N SER A 186 3.21 -9.45 -3.49
CA SER A 186 2.69 -8.14 -3.86
C SER A 186 3.78 -7.08 -3.92
N LEU A 187 4.75 -7.18 -3.01
CA LEU A 187 5.97 -6.36 -3.01
C LEU A 187 7.04 -6.89 -3.98
N ARG A 188 6.76 -7.99 -4.70
CA ARG A 188 7.67 -8.62 -5.68
C ARG A 188 9.04 -8.94 -5.08
N MET A 189 9.06 -9.24 -3.79
CA MET A 189 10.26 -9.53 -2.99
C MET A 189 10.77 -10.94 -3.22
N CYS A 190 9.95 -11.82 -3.78
CA CYS A 190 10.31 -13.16 -4.22
C CYS A 190 9.34 -13.65 -5.30
N ASP A 191 9.76 -14.65 -6.07
CA ASP A 191 8.90 -15.44 -6.93
C ASP A 191 8.58 -16.76 -6.23
N ALA A 192 7.29 -17.07 -6.07
CA ALA A 192 6.92 -18.43 -5.71
C ALA A 192 7.20 -19.33 -6.91
N LYS A 193 7.95 -20.43 -6.71
CA LYS A 193 8.00 -21.47 -7.73
C LYS A 193 6.57 -21.91 -8.01
N VAL A 194 6.15 -21.73 -9.27
CA VAL A 194 4.97 -22.36 -9.84
C VAL A 194 5.20 -23.87 -9.89
#